data_AF-A0A7J4DTZ2-F1
#
_entry.id   AF-A0A7J4DTZ2-F1
#
_cell.length_a   1.000
_cell.length_b   1.000
_cell.length_c   1.000
_cell.angle_alpha   90.00
_cell.angle_beta   90.00
_cell.angle_gamma   90.00
#
_symmetry.space_group_name_H-M   'P 1'
#
loop_
_entity.id
_entity.type
_entity.pdbx_description
1 polymer ?
#
loop_
_entity_poly.entity_id
_entity_poly.type
_entity_poly.pdbx_seq_one_letter_code
_entity_poly.pdbx_strand_id
1 'polypeptide(L)' 'MKLVTVKMPETYIEALDELVKMGRYSSRSEAIRVAVRELLKRELWGIQPVHHEPLYRTTEPRKVTV' A
#
# COMPACT_ATOMS: atom_id res chain seq x y z
N MET A 1 -3.94 5.09 -15.74
CA MET A 1 -2.90 5.58 -14.80
C MET A 1 -1.76 6.20 -15.61
N LYS A 2 -1.02 7.17 -15.06
CA LYS A 2 0.21 7.69 -15.69
C LYS A 2 1.44 7.12 -14.97
N LEU A 3 2.52 6.83 -15.70
CA LEU A 3 3.79 6.38 -15.14
C LEU A 3 4.52 7.58 -14.52
N VAL A 4 4.99 7.43 -13.29
CA VAL A 4 5.81 8.43 -12.59
C VAL A 4 7.04 7.71 -12.04
N THR A 5 8.23 8.22 -12.37
CA THR A 5 9.51 7.70 -11.87
C THR A 5 10.02 8.62 -10.78
N VAL A 6 10.37 8.05 -9.62
CA VAL A 6 10.94 8.78 -8.48
C VAL A 6 12.24 8.14 -8.05
N LYS A 7 13.18 8.93 -7.53
CA LYS A 7 14.39 8.42 -6.88
C LYS A 7 14.14 8.31 -5.39
N MET A 8 14.46 7.16 -4.80
CA MET A 8 14.29 6.90 -3.37
C MET A 8 15.53 6.19 -2.81
N PRO A 9 15.85 6.38 -1.53
CA PRO A 9 16.86 5.58 -0.85
C PRO A 9 16.52 4.09 -0.90
N GLU A 10 17.54 3.24 -1.00
CA GLU A 10 17.39 1.78 -1.06
C GLU A 10 16.64 1.22 0.14
N THR A 11 16.93 1.75 1.34
CA THR A 11 16.28 1.34 2.59
C THR A 11 14.75 1.49 2.55
N TYR A 12 14.22 2.46 1.79
CA TYR A 12 12.77 2.65 1.66
C TYR A 12 12.16 1.67 0.66
N ILE A 13 12.92 1.33 -0.39
CA ILE A 13 12.53 0.29 -1.35
C ILE A 13 12.44 -1.05 -0.63
N GLU A 14 13.44 -1.40 0.18
CA GLU A 14 13.46 -2.62 0.98
C GLU A 14 12.28 -2.69 1.94
N ALA A 15 11.99 -1.61 2.67
CA ALA A 15 10.83 -1.55 3.56
C ALA A 15 9.49 -1.74 2.80
N LEU A 16 9.37 -1.19 1.59
CA LEU A 16 8.20 -1.43 0.73
C LEU A 16 8.12 -2.88 0.25
N ASP A 17 9.26 -3.50 -0.07
CA ASP A 17 9.31 -4.90 -0.47
C ASP A 17 8.88 -5.83 0.69
N GLU A 18 9.28 -5.54 1.94
CA GLU A 18 8.79 -6.27 3.11
C GLU A 18 7.26 -6.16 3.29
N LEU A 19 6.69 -4.97 3.06
CA LEU A 19 5.23 -4.78 3.10
C LEU A 19 4.49 -5.63 2.06
N VAL A 20 5.10 -5.82 0.88
CA VAL A 20 4.56 -6.69 -0.16
C VAL A 20 4.73 -8.17 0.21
N LYS A 21 5.91 -8.57 0.74
CA LYS A 21 6.17 -9.94 1.19
C LYS A 21 5.21 -10.39 2.30
N MET A 22 4.86 -9.48 3.21
CA MET A 22 3.85 -9.72 4.25
C MET A 22 2.42 -9.84 3.70
N GLY A 23 2.20 -9.67 2.40
CA GLY A 23 0.88 -9.73 1.77
C GLY A 23 -0.04 -8.54 2.09
N ARG A 24 0.49 -7.46 2.70
CA ARG A 24 -0.30 -6.27 3.04
C ARG A 24 -0.66 -5.43 1.81
N TYR A 25 0.19 -5.48 0.79
CA TYR A 25 -0.04 -4.84 -0.51
C TYR A 25 0.35 -5.81 -1.62
N SER A 26 -0.35 -5.74 -2.76
CA SER A 26 -0.06 -6.55 -3.94
C SER A 26 1.22 -6.14 -4.66
N SER A 27 1.66 -4.89 -4.49
CA SER A 27 2.87 -4.36 -5.14
C SER A 27 3.36 -3.09 -4.46
N ARG A 28 4.65 -2.76 -4.67
CA ARG A 28 5.25 -1.48 -4.24
C ARG A 28 4.44 -0.28 -4.77
N SER A 29 4.03 -0.36 -6.04
CA SER A 29 3.23 0.69 -6.67
C SER A 29 1.87 0.89 -6.01
N GLU A 30 1.25 -0.18 -5.49
CA GLU A 30 0.02 -0.06 -4.71
C GLU A 30 0.28 0.62 -3.37
N ALA A 31 1.29 0.16 -2.62
CA ALA A 31 1.66 0.74 -1.34
C ALA A 31 1.96 2.25 -1.46
N ILE A 32 2.74 2.65 -2.48
CA ILE A 32 3.05 4.07 -2.76
C ILE A 32 1.78 4.85 -3.07
N ARG A 33 0.88 4.32 -3.91
CA ARG A 33 -0.38 5.01 -4.24
C ARG A 33 -1.29 5.18 -3.02
N VAL A 34 -1.34 4.20 -2.13
CA VAL A 34 -2.09 4.31 -0.87
C VAL A 34 -1.48 5.38 0.02
N ALA A 35 -0.15 5.37 0.21
CA ALA A 35 0.55 6.37 0.99
C ALA A 35 0.31 7.80 0.46
N VAL A 36 0.44 8.01 -0.85
CA VAL A 36 0.17 9.32 -1.48
C VAL A 36 -1.29 9.74 -1.31
N ARG A 37 -2.25 8.82 -1.45
CA ARG A 37 -3.68 9.12 -1.23
C ARG A 37 -3.95 9.56 0.19
N GLU A 38 -3.41 8.84 1.17
CA GLU A 38 -3.58 9.17 2.59
C GLU A 38 -2.90 10.50 2.94
N LEU A 39 -1.73 10.79 2.36
CA LEU A 39 -1.07 12.09 2.48
C LEU A 39 -1.96 13.22 1.94
N LEU A 40 -2.51 13.06 0.72
CA LEU A 40 -3.36 14.10 0.11
C LEU A 40 -4.67 14.32 0.87
N LYS A 41 -5.29 13.25 1.38
CA LYS A 41 -6.49 13.36 2.22
C LYS A 41 -6.23 14.19 3.49
N ARG A 42 -5.08 13.96 4.13
CA ARG A 42 -4.68 14.65 5.37
C ARG A 42 -4.36 16.12 5.11
N GLU A 43 -3.52 16.40 4.11
CA GLU A 43 -2.97 17.74 3.90
C GLU A 43 -3.88 18.66 3.08
N LEU A 44 -4.56 18.14 2.05
CA LEU A 44 -5.29 18.97 1.09
C LEU A 44 -6.80 19.01 1.34
N TRP A 45 -7.38 17.89 1.78
CA TRP A 45 -8.84 17.77 1.84
C TRP A 45 -9.42 17.86 3.25
N GLY A 46 -8.58 18.03 4.28
CA GLY A 46 -9.02 18.16 5.67
C GLY A 46 -9.82 16.97 6.18
N ILE A 47 -9.77 15.83 5.48
CA ILE A 47 -10.44 14.61 5.88
C ILE A 47 -9.55 14.01 6.96
N GLN A 48 -9.85 14.33 8.23
CA GLN A 48 -9.24 13.62 9.35
C GLN A 48 -9.53 12.13 9.15
N PRO A 49 -8.51 11.26 9.18
CA PRO A 49 -8.72 9.85 9.03
C PRO A 49 -9.54 9.36 10.23
N VAL A 50 -10.85 9.23 10.04
CA VAL A 50 -11.69 8.39 10.90
C VAL A 50 -11.04 7.01 10.88
N HIS A 51 -10.71 6.47 12.06
CA HIS A 51 -10.02 5.20 12.24
C HIS A 51 -10.74 4.08 11.47
N HIS A 52 -10.39 3.87 10.21
CA HIS A 52 -10.86 2.75 9.42
C HIS A 52 -9.74 1.74 9.42
N GLU A 53 -9.93 0.68 10.21
CA GLU A 53 -9.10 -0.50 10.19
C GLU A 53 -8.99 -0.98 8.72
N PRO A 54 -7.78 -1.04 8.15
CA PRO A 54 -7.65 -1.45 6.75
C PRO A 54 -7.99 -2.93 6.67
N LEU A 55 -9.11 -3.25 6.03
CA LEU A 55 -9.45 -4.59 5.56
C LEU A 55 -8.46 -4.97 4.43
N TYR A 56 -7.22 -5.25 4.78
CA TYR A 56 -6.35 -6.01 3.89
C TYR A 56 -7.00 -7.38 3.76
N ARG A 57 -7.55 -7.63 2.58
CA ARG A 57 -8.16 -8.91 2.24
C ARG A 57 -7.04 -9.94 2.28
N THR A 58 -6.97 -10.72 3.37
CA THR A 58 -6.22 -11.97 3.41
C THR A 58 -6.68 -12.79 2.21
N THR A 59 -5.87 -12.84 1.15
CA THR A 59 -6.05 -13.87 0.13
C THR A 59 -5.67 -15.18 0.80
N GLU A 60 -6.63 -15.80 1.48
CA GLU A 60 -6.57 -17.21 1.78
C GLU A 60 -6.29 -17.93 0.46
N PRO A 61 -5.21 -18.71 0.34
CA PRO A 61 -5.07 -19.61 -0.80
C PRO A 61 -6.23 -20.58 -0.69
N ARG A 62 -7.15 -20.51 -1.65
CA ARG A 62 -8.24 -21.47 -1.83
C ARG A 62 -7.60 -22.85 -1.80
N LYS A 63 -7.75 -23.58 -0.69
CA LYS A 63 -7.45 -25.01 -0.65
C LYS A 63 -8.36 -25.64 -1.69
N VAL A 64 -7.81 -25.93 -2.86
CA VAL A 64 -8.40 -26.89 -3.79
C VAL A 64 -8.20 -28.23 -3.13
N THR A 65 -9.16 -28.62 -2.31
CA THR A 65 -9.26 -29.98 -1.81
C THR A 65 -9.71 -30.84 -2.99
N VAL A 66 -8.85 -31.79 -3.36
CA VAL A 66 -9.14 -32.92 -4.27
C VAL A 66 -10.25 -33.78 -3.68
#